data_AF-A0A522CBA4-F1
#
_entry.id   AF-A0A522CBA4-F1
#
_cell.length_a   1.000
_cell.length_b   1.000
_cell.length_c   1.000
_cell.angle_alpha   90.00
_cell.angle_beta   90.00
_cell.angle_gamma   90.00
#
_symmetry.space_group_name_H-M   'P 1'
#
loop_
_entity.id
_entity.type
_entity.pdbx_description
1 polymer ?
#
loop_
_entity_poly.entity_id
_entity_poly.type
_entity_poly.pdbx_seq_one_letter_code
_entity_poly.pdbx_strand_id
1 'polypeptide(L)' 'MEKKTNCWEFKKCGRDKTNDCTAYPKGGRVCYLVAGTMCGGKVQGTYALKIDNCRSCDFYKGVVVDKTF' A
#
# COMPACT_ATOMS: atom_id res chain seq x y z
N MET A 1 -5.88 -18.33 -12.37
CA MET A 1 -4.81 -17.53 -11.72
C MET A 1 -5.46 -16.26 -11.19
N GLU A 2 -5.67 -16.16 -9.88
CA GLU A 2 -6.21 -14.93 -9.29
C GLU A 2 -5.19 -13.79 -9.44
N LYS A 3 -5.63 -12.67 -10.02
CA LYS A 3 -4.76 -11.54 -10.35
C LYS A 3 -4.49 -10.74 -9.08
N LYS A 4 -3.30 -10.95 -8.50
CA LYS A 4 -2.86 -10.24 -7.29
C LYS A 4 -2.73 -8.74 -7.55
N THR A 5 -3.53 -7.93 -6.86
CA THR A 5 -3.62 -6.48 -7.09
C THR A 5 -2.67 -5.71 -6.17
N ASN A 6 -2.02 -4.66 -6.68
CA ASN A 6 -1.16 -3.75 -5.92
C ASN A 6 -1.96 -2.60 -5.27
N CYS A 7 -1.39 -1.98 -4.24
CA CYS A 7 -2.08 -0.91 -3.52
C CYS A 7 -2.44 0.30 -4.39
N TRP A 8 -1.59 0.64 -5.37
CA TRP A 8 -1.83 1.79 -6.26
C TRP A 8 -2.93 1.53 -7.29
N GLU A 9 -3.12 0.27 -7.71
CA GLU A 9 -4.23 -0.15 -8.57
C GLU A 9 -5.54 -0.08 -7.79
N PHE A 10 -5.56 -0.61 -6.56
CA PHE A 10 -6.74 -0.56 -5.68
C PHE A 10 -7.13 0.87 -5.30
N LYS A 11 -6.16 1.69 -4.88
CA LYS A 11 -6.39 3.08 -4.48
C LYS A 11 -6.51 4.05 -5.66
N LYS A 12 -6.25 3.58 -6.90
CA LYS A 12 -6.25 4.38 -8.13
C LYS A 12 -5.47 5.68 -8.01
N CYS A 13 -4.30 5.63 -7.39
CA CYS A 13 -3.53 6.84 -7.04
C CYS A 13 -2.52 7.28 -8.10
N GLY A 14 -2.28 6.47 -9.15
CA GLY A 14 -1.38 6.81 -10.26
C GLY A 14 0.12 6.80 -9.94
N ARG A 15 0.50 6.36 -8.73
CA ARG A 15 1.91 6.38 -8.27
C ARG A 15 2.82 5.38 -8.93
N ASP A 16 2.23 4.44 -9.66
CA ASP A 16 2.92 3.56 -10.61
C ASP A 16 3.57 4.31 -11.77
N LYS A 17 3.16 5.56 -12.02
CA LYS A 17 3.66 6.38 -13.14
C LYS A 17 4.65 7.46 -12.70
N THR A 18 4.59 7.87 -11.44
CA THR A 18 5.37 9.00 -10.89
C THR A 18 6.62 8.58 -10.13
N ASN A 19 6.74 7.31 -9.73
CA ASN A 19 7.86 6.80 -8.91
C ASN A 19 8.05 7.54 -7.58
N ASP A 20 7.02 8.24 -7.08
CA ASP A 20 7.03 9.02 -5.85
C ASP A 20 6.78 8.17 -4.59
N CYS A 21 6.22 6.96 -4.75
CA CYS A 21 5.96 6.04 -3.66
C CYS A 21 7.09 5.03 -3.51
N THR A 22 7.68 4.95 -2.32
CA THR A 22 8.72 3.96 -1.99
C THR A 22 8.27 2.50 -2.11
N ALA A 23 6.95 2.23 -2.13
CA ALA A 23 6.41 0.90 -2.39
C ALA A 23 6.46 0.50 -3.87
N TYR A 24 6.58 1.43 -4.82
CA TYR A 24 6.76 1.10 -6.22
C TYR A 24 8.24 0.76 -6.50
N PRO A 25 8.58 -0.20 -7.39
CA PRO A 25 7.69 -1.01 -8.24
C PRO A 25 7.26 -2.36 -7.66
N LYS A 26 7.92 -2.86 -6.62
CA LYS A 26 7.75 -4.26 -6.16
C LYS A 26 6.99 -4.43 -4.84
N GLY A 27 6.81 -3.36 -4.09
CA GLY A 27 6.21 -3.35 -2.75
C GLY A 27 4.70 -3.09 -2.72
N GLY A 28 4.00 -3.11 -3.86
CA GLY A 28 2.59 -2.74 -3.94
C GLY A 28 1.66 -3.60 -3.08
N ARG A 29 1.87 -4.92 -3.06
CA ARG A 29 1.07 -5.87 -2.27
C ARG A 29 1.44 -5.92 -0.79
N VAL A 30 2.66 -5.49 -0.46
CA VAL A 30 3.18 -5.42 0.92
C VAL A 30 3.45 -3.99 1.34
N CYS A 31 2.68 -3.03 0.80
CA CYS A 31 2.96 -1.61 1.00
C CYS A 31 2.97 -1.26 2.48
N TYR A 32 2.22 -1.98 3.32
CA TYR A 32 2.16 -1.85 4.78
C TYR A 32 3.49 -2.15 5.50
N LEU A 33 4.43 -2.88 4.91
CA LEU A 33 5.79 -3.11 5.44
C LEU A 33 6.80 -2.03 5.02
N VAL A 34 6.51 -1.27 3.97
CA VAL A 34 7.44 -0.27 3.43
C VAL A 34 7.29 1.05 4.19
N ALA A 35 8.38 1.59 4.75
CA ALA A 35 8.35 2.91 5.38
C ALA A 35 8.33 4.04 4.34
N GLY A 36 7.86 5.23 4.72
CA GLY A 36 7.89 6.42 3.86
C GLY A 36 6.95 6.37 2.66
N THR A 37 6.01 5.42 2.60
CA THR A 37 5.04 5.36 1.49
C THR A 37 4.18 6.62 1.43
N MET A 38 3.76 6.99 0.23
CA MET A 38 2.95 8.19 -0.02
C MET A 38 1.43 7.92 -0.02
N CYS A 39 0.89 7.26 1.00
CA CYS A 39 -0.56 6.98 1.03
C CYS A 39 -1.38 8.28 1.19
N GLY A 40 -2.41 8.48 0.37
CA GLY A 40 -3.28 9.67 0.45
C GLY A 40 -2.57 11.00 0.21
N GLY A 41 -1.39 10.99 -0.44
CA GLY A 41 -0.61 12.21 -0.69
C GLY A 41 0.29 12.64 0.48
N LYS A 42 0.36 11.84 1.56
CA LYS A 42 1.20 12.12 2.73
C LYS A 42 2.22 11.01 2.95
N VAL A 43 3.45 11.39 3.26
CA VAL A 43 4.49 10.46 3.71
C VAL A 43 4.06 9.82 5.02
N GLN A 44 4.01 8.49 5.07
CA GLN A 44 3.52 7.74 6.25
C GLN A 44 4.58 7.51 7.35
N GLY A 45 5.71 8.21 7.32
CA GLY A 45 6.76 8.10 8.33
C GLY A 45 7.40 6.71 8.43
N THR A 46 7.83 6.33 9.62
CA THR A 46 8.44 5.01 9.91
C THR A 46 7.40 3.89 9.88
N TYR A 47 7.86 2.64 9.86
CA TYR A 47 6.96 1.47 9.94
C TYR A 47 6.03 1.52 11.16
N ALA A 48 6.57 1.85 12.34
CA ALA A 48 5.82 1.89 13.59
C ALA A 48 4.67 2.91 13.56
N LEU A 49 4.87 4.08 12.94
CA LEU A 49 3.80 5.07 12.76
C LEU A 49 2.76 4.63 11.73
N LYS A 50 3.21 3.97 10.67
CA LYS A 50 2.36 3.59 9.55
C LYS A 50 1.45 2.39 9.85
N ILE A 51 1.90 1.42 10.65
CA ILE A 51 1.15 0.17 10.83
C ILE A 51 -0.24 0.42 11.43
N ASP A 52 -0.36 1.40 12.33
CA ASP A 52 -1.65 1.78 12.92
C ASP A 52 -2.60 2.39 11.89
N ASN A 53 -2.10 3.23 10.98
CA ASN A 53 -2.88 3.72 9.83
C ASN A 53 -3.25 2.59 8.86
N CYS A 54 -2.41 1.55 8.75
CA CYS A 54 -2.70 0.42 7.86
C CYS A 54 -3.86 -0.44 8.38
N ARG A 55 -4.06 -0.53 9.72
CA ARG A 55 -5.19 -1.28 10.30
C ARG A 55 -6.55 -0.76 9.83
N SER A 56 -6.67 0.54 9.51
CA SER A 56 -7.90 1.13 8.96
C SER A 56 -7.95 1.14 7.42
N CYS A 57 -6.89 0.73 6.72
CA CYS A 57 -6.82 0.73 5.27
C CYS A 57 -7.51 -0.51 4.66
N ASP A 58 -8.49 -0.32 3.79
CA ASP A 58 -9.23 -1.43 3.14
C ASP A 58 -8.33 -2.36 2.33
N PHE A 59 -7.27 -1.82 1.70
CA PHE A 59 -6.32 -2.64 0.97
C PHE A 59 -5.56 -3.59 1.91
N TYR A 60 -5.14 -3.08 3.08
CA TYR A 60 -4.46 -3.89 4.09
C TYR A 60 -5.39 -4.97 4.64
N LYS A 61 -6.64 -4.63 4.96
CA LYS A 61 -7.65 -5.61 5.40
C LYS A 61 -7.87 -6.69 4.35
N GLY A 62 -8.04 -6.31 3.08
CA GLY A 62 -8.22 -7.26 1.98
C GLY A 62 -7.03 -8.21 1.79
N VAL A 63 -5.79 -7.74 1.91
CA VAL A 63 -4.59 -8.58 1.66
C VAL A 63 -4.10 -9.35 2.89
N VAL A 64 -4.31 -8.85 4.11
CA VAL A 64 -3.79 -9.44 5.36
C VAL A 64 -4.88 -10.15 6.17
N VAL A 65 -6.09 -9.58 6.25
CA VAL A 65 -7.19 -10.12 7.07
C VAL A 65 -8.03 -11.08 6.23
N ASP A 66 -8.57 -10.61 5.11
CA ASP A 66 -9.62 -11.32 4.35
C ASP A 66 -9.08 -12.18 3.19
N LYS A 67 -7.81 -11.99 2.80
CA LYS A 67 -7.12 -12.68 1.67
C LYS A 67 -7.91 -12.66 0.35
N THR A 68 -8.60 -11.55 0.07
CA THR A 68 -9.55 -11.42 -1.04
C THR A 68 -8.94 -10.94 -2.36
N PHE A 69 -7.66 -10.53 -2.38
CA PHE A 69 -6.98 -9.92 -3.53
C PHE A 69 -5.50 -10.29 -3.67
#